data_AF-A0A832FSQ5-F1
#
_entry.id   AF-A0A832FSQ5-F1
#
_cell.length_a   1.000
_cell.length_b   1.000
_cell.length_c   1.000
_cell.angle_alpha   90.00
_cell.angle_beta   90.00
_cell.angle_gamma   90.00
#
_symmetry.space_group_name_H-M   'P 1'
#
loop_
_entity.id
_entity.type
_entity.pdbx_description
1 polymer ?
#
loop_
_entity_poly.entity_id
_entity_poly.type
_entity_poly.pdbx_seq_one_letter_code
_entity_poly.pdbx_strand_id
1 'polypeptide(L)'
;MPIIKIKLLGYLREAIGSDYIDIEANDWVEALIKAREMHSRISDAIKPTGEPSPGYMVFVDGVDYRIASRGYAREVAILPIVHGGQDNVRFLTWNDITSTCNIVAERIINSGFKVDVIVGILRGGIIPATIIADILGIEDIGVIDIKFYQAPNIRREKPILKQPLTLPIYNKNTLIVDDVSDTGRTLQLALDYIRHYSPKEIKTVTLYVKPWTNLIPDYYAEITDKWLVFPWGTWEYKRQITQTK
;
A
#
# COMPACT_ATOMS: atom_id res chain seq x y z
N MET A 1 33.35 -1.28 -24.42
CA MET A 1 32.71 -2.57 -24.02
C MET A 1 31.33 -2.63 -24.68
N PRO A 2 30.63 -3.77 -24.76
CA PRO A 2 29.28 -3.74 -25.31
C PRO A 2 28.36 -2.95 -24.37
N ILE A 3 27.37 -2.27 -24.96
CA ILE A 3 26.36 -1.51 -24.20
C ILE A 3 25.25 -2.47 -23.81
N ILE A 4 24.88 -2.46 -22.53
CA ILE A 4 23.72 -3.14 -21.95
C ILE A 4 22.70 -2.07 -21.59
N LYS A 5 21.47 -2.19 -22.10
CA LYS A 5 20.39 -1.25 -21.79
C LYS A 5 19.66 -1.67 -20.52
N ILE A 6 19.68 -0.82 -19.50
CA ILE A 6 18.89 -1.05 -18.28
C ILE A 6 17.57 -0.32 -18.43
N LYS A 7 16.48 -1.08 -18.55
CA LYS A 7 15.12 -0.57 -18.64
C LYS A 7 14.55 -0.35 -17.25
N LEU A 8 14.08 0.87 -16.99
CA LEU A 8 13.47 1.24 -15.72
C LEU A 8 11.95 1.11 -15.84
N LEU A 9 11.31 0.52 -14.84
CA LEU A 9 9.85 0.35 -14.79
C LEU A 9 9.28 0.92 -13.50
N GLY A 10 7.98 1.23 -13.53
CA GLY A 10 7.29 1.84 -12.39
C GLY A 10 7.88 3.19 -12.00
N TYR A 11 7.94 3.48 -10.70
CA TYR A 11 8.41 4.77 -10.18
C TYR A 11 9.89 5.04 -10.46
N LEU A 12 10.70 4.03 -10.81
CA LEU A 12 12.11 4.22 -11.15
C LEU A 12 12.30 5.10 -12.41
N ARG A 13 11.34 5.06 -13.35
CA ARG A 13 11.36 5.91 -14.55
C ARG A 13 11.32 7.39 -14.19
N GLU A 14 10.40 7.75 -13.30
CA GLU A 14 10.20 9.13 -12.84
C GLU A 14 11.37 9.58 -11.96
N ALA A 15 11.86 8.70 -11.08
CA ALA A 15 12.95 9.01 -10.17
C ALA A 15 14.29 9.26 -10.88
N ILE A 16 14.51 8.63 -12.03
CA ILE A 16 15.72 8.82 -12.86
C ILE A 16 15.49 9.86 -13.97
N GLY A 17 14.23 10.10 -14.36
CA GLY A 17 13.89 10.98 -15.48
C GLY A 17 14.18 10.37 -16.85
N SER A 18 14.34 9.05 -16.94
CA SER A 18 14.57 8.31 -18.18
C SER A 18 13.95 6.92 -18.11
N ASP A 19 13.57 6.38 -19.27
CA ASP A 19 13.08 5.00 -19.41
C ASP A 19 14.23 3.98 -19.43
N TYR A 20 15.43 4.43 -19.80
CA TYR A 20 16.60 3.58 -19.98
C TYR A 20 17.88 4.22 -19.44
N ILE A 21 18.83 3.38 -19.05
CA ILE A 21 20.22 3.74 -18.77
C ILE A 21 21.11 2.83 -19.60
N ASP A 22 22.00 3.43 -20.38
CA ASP A 22 22.97 2.68 -21.19
C ASP A 22 24.27 2.51 -20.38
N ILE A 23 24.68 1.26 -20.14
CA ILE A 23 25.87 0.94 -19.36
C ILE A 23 26.86 0.12 -20.20
N GLU A 24 28.11 0.55 -20.23
CA GLU A 24 29.21 -0.27 -20.75
C GLU A 24 29.63 -1.32 -19.72
N ALA A 25 29.35 -2.60 -20.01
CA ALA A 25 29.62 -3.73 -19.13
C ALA A 25 29.87 -5.02 -19.92
N ASN A 26 30.64 -5.95 -19.34
CA ASN A 26 30.87 -7.26 -19.97
C ASN A 26 29.72 -8.24 -19.70
N ASP A 27 29.05 -8.08 -18.55
CA ASP A 27 27.89 -8.88 -18.17
C ASP A 27 26.81 -8.03 -17.48
N TRP A 28 25.59 -8.57 -17.43
CA TRP A 28 24.43 -7.86 -16.87
C TRP A 28 24.54 -7.57 -15.37
N VAL A 29 25.30 -8.36 -14.60
CA VAL A 29 25.53 -8.12 -13.17
C VAL A 29 26.44 -6.92 -12.98
N GLU A 30 27.53 -6.87 -13.74
CA GLU A 30 28.43 -5.71 -13.80
C GLU A 30 27.67 -4.45 -14.21
N ALA A 31 26.76 -4.54 -15.19
CA ALA A 31 25.94 -3.42 -15.62
C ALA A 31 25.06 -2.87 -14.47
N LEU A 32 24.41 -3.75 -13.72
CA LEU A 32 23.57 -3.38 -12.58
C LEU A 32 24.37 -2.75 -11.44
N ILE A 33 25.57 -3.26 -11.15
CA ILE A 33 26.47 -2.69 -10.14
C ILE A 33 26.91 -1.28 -10.54
N LYS A 34 27.30 -1.07 -11.80
CA LYS A 34 27.66 0.26 -12.32
C LYS A 34 26.49 1.22 -12.28
N ALA A 35 25.29 0.79 -12.69
CA ALA A 35 24.09 1.63 -12.64
C ALA A 35 23.73 2.04 -11.21
N ARG A 36 23.92 1.14 -10.24
CA ARG A 36 23.80 1.43 -8.80
C ARG A 36 24.77 2.51 -8.35
N GLU A 37 26.01 2.48 -8.81
CA GLU A 37 27.03 3.49 -8.45
C GLU A 37 26.74 4.85 -9.08
N MET A 38 26.14 4.86 -10.28
CA MET A 38 25.77 6.07 -11.01
C MET A 38 24.53 6.76 -10.45
N HIS A 39 23.57 6.00 -9.91
CA HIS A 39 22.28 6.53 -9.43
C HIS A 39 21.92 6.01 -8.04
N SER A 40 21.81 6.92 -7.07
CA SER A 40 21.43 6.58 -5.69
C SER A 40 20.12 5.79 -5.60
N ARG A 41 19.13 6.09 -6.44
CA ARG A 41 17.85 5.37 -6.49
C ARG A 41 17.95 3.92 -6.97
N ILE A 42 18.98 3.58 -7.74
CA ILE A 42 19.24 2.20 -8.17
C ILE A 42 19.90 1.41 -7.05
N SER A 43 20.60 2.09 -6.13
CA SER A 43 21.20 1.46 -4.96
C SER A 43 20.18 0.85 -3.99
N ASP A 44 18.93 1.35 -4.01
CA ASP A 44 17.81 0.75 -3.28
C ASP A 44 17.31 -0.52 -3.97
N ALA A 45 17.34 -0.53 -5.30
CA ALA A 45 16.82 -1.61 -6.14
C ALA A 45 17.80 -2.78 -6.28
N ILE A 46 19.10 -2.51 -6.25
CA ILE A 46 20.18 -3.45 -6.54
C ILE A 46 21.18 -3.47 -5.39
N LYS A 47 21.49 -4.65 -4.87
CA LYS A 47 22.50 -4.89 -3.83
C LYS A 47 23.91 -4.68 -4.39
N PRO A 48 24.93 -4.50 -3.53
CA PRO A 48 26.34 -4.46 -3.96
C PRO A 48 26.78 -5.70 -4.76
N THR A 49 26.09 -6.83 -4.59
CA THR A 49 26.36 -8.08 -5.32
C THR A 49 25.79 -8.09 -6.75
N GLY A 50 25.00 -7.08 -7.14
CA GLY A 50 24.28 -7.01 -8.41
C GLY A 50 22.94 -7.77 -8.42
N GLU A 51 22.59 -8.42 -7.32
CA GLU A 51 21.26 -9.02 -7.13
C GLU A 51 20.21 -7.95 -6.79
N PRO A 52 18.93 -8.14 -7.15
CA PRO A 52 17.87 -7.24 -6.72
C PRO A 52 17.63 -7.30 -5.20
N SER A 53 17.33 -6.13 -4.63
CA SER A 53 16.83 -5.99 -3.27
C SER A 53 15.41 -6.57 -3.14
N PRO A 54 14.98 -6.95 -1.92
CA PRO A 54 13.58 -7.31 -1.67
C PRO A 54 12.65 -6.22 -2.18
N GLY A 55 11.59 -6.62 -2.89
CA GLY A 55 10.66 -5.66 -3.48
C GLY A 55 11.00 -5.23 -4.91
N TYR A 56 12.04 -5.78 -5.52
CA TYR A 56 12.37 -5.58 -6.93
C TYR A 56 12.55 -6.92 -7.64
N MET A 57 12.14 -6.96 -8.90
CA MET A 57 12.45 -8.04 -9.84
C MET A 57 13.37 -7.52 -10.92
N VAL A 58 14.27 -8.40 -11.37
CA VAL A 58 15.17 -8.14 -12.50
C VAL A 58 14.91 -9.18 -13.57
N PHE A 59 14.78 -8.72 -14.81
CA PHE A 59 14.67 -9.56 -16.00
C PHE A 59 15.84 -9.28 -16.93
N VAL A 60 16.55 -10.32 -17.35
CA VAL A 60 17.68 -10.26 -18.27
C VAL A 60 17.22 -10.83 -19.60
N ASP A 61 17.16 -10.01 -20.66
CA ASP A 61 16.58 -10.35 -21.96
C ASP A 61 15.19 -11.02 -21.85
N GLY A 62 14.39 -10.57 -20.87
CA GLY A 62 13.04 -11.08 -20.59
C GLY A 62 12.97 -12.33 -19.69
N VAL A 63 14.11 -12.84 -19.22
CA VAL A 63 14.20 -14.02 -18.33
C VAL A 63 14.49 -13.57 -16.90
N ASP A 64 13.83 -14.18 -15.91
CA ASP A 64 14.08 -13.88 -14.50
C ASP A 64 15.56 -14.11 -14.12
N TYR A 65 16.18 -13.14 -13.42
CA TYR A 65 17.62 -13.17 -13.11
C TYR A 65 18.08 -14.45 -12.40
N ARG A 66 17.20 -15.12 -11.64
CA ARG A 66 17.54 -16.34 -10.87
C ARG A 66 17.86 -17.53 -11.75
N ILE A 67 17.39 -17.51 -13.00
CA ILE A 67 17.60 -18.58 -13.98
C ILE A 67 18.35 -18.07 -15.22
N ALA A 68 18.70 -16.79 -15.27
CA ALA A 68 19.50 -16.21 -16.34
C ALA A 68 20.97 -16.60 -16.15
N SER A 69 21.62 -17.03 -17.24
CA SER A 69 23.07 -17.23 -17.24
C SER A 69 23.79 -15.88 -17.10
N ARG A 70 24.88 -15.86 -16.32
CA ARG A 70 25.74 -14.69 -16.28
C ARG A 70 26.45 -14.52 -17.63
N GLY A 71 26.38 -13.31 -18.18
CA GLY A 71 26.96 -12.99 -19.48
C GLY A 71 26.38 -11.70 -20.05
N TYR A 72 26.68 -11.43 -21.32
CA TYR A 72 26.12 -10.28 -22.03
C TYR A 72 24.60 -10.37 -22.12
N ALA A 73 23.94 -9.22 -21.97
CA ALA A 73 22.51 -9.05 -22.19
C ALA A 73 22.28 -7.80 -23.03
N ARG A 74 21.24 -7.81 -23.88
CA ARG A 74 20.86 -6.62 -24.65
C ARG A 74 20.07 -5.67 -23.78
N GLU A 75 19.16 -6.21 -22.98
CA GLU A 75 18.29 -5.45 -22.08
C GLU A 75 18.22 -6.11 -20.70
N VAL A 76 18.26 -5.29 -19.66
CA VAL A 76 18.02 -5.69 -18.27
C VAL A 76 16.92 -4.81 -17.71
N ALA A 77 15.76 -5.36 -17.38
CA ALA A 77 14.65 -4.60 -16.81
C ALA A 77 14.64 -4.68 -15.29
N ILE A 78 14.53 -3.53 -14.61
CA ILE A 78 14.32 -3.44 -13.17
C ILE A 78 12.86 -3.07 -12.92
N LEU A 79 12.13 -3.99 -12.28
CA LEU A 79 10.72 -3.83 -11.95
C LEU A 79 10.52 -3.77 -10.43
N PRO A 80 10.10 -2.64 -9.86
CA PRO A 80 9.62 -2.60 -8.49
C PRO A 80 8.34 -3.44 -8.37
N ILE A 81 8.35 -4.43 -7.48
CA ILE A 81 7.21 -5.31 -7.17
C ILE A 81 6.55 -4.99 -5.82
N VAL A 82 7.18 -4.17 -4.98
CA VAL A 82 6.51 -3.49 -3.87
C VAL A 82 6.26 -2.03 -4.24
N HIS A 83 5.06 -1.56 -3.92
CA HIS A 83 4.69 -0.17 -4.12
C HIS A 83 5.30 0.67 -3.00
N GLY A 84 6.52 1.16 -3.23
CA GLY A 84 7.25 2.07 -2.33
C GLY A 84 8.55 1.47 -1.78
N GLY A 85 9.68 1.89 -2.35
CA GLY A 85 11.01 1.62 -1.79
C GLY A 85 11.19 2.23 -0.39
N GLN A 86 12.16 1.72 0.36
CA GLN A 86 12.50 2.10 1.75
C GLN A 86 12.74 3.60 1.99
N ASP A 87 12.90 4.40 0.94
CA ASP A 87 13.31 5.80 1.02
C ASP A 87 12.19 6.83 1.19
N ASN A 88 10.92 6.42 1.19
CA ASN A 88 9.79 7.36 1.31
C ASN A 88 8.83 6.95 2.44
N VAL A 89 9.38 6.61 3.61
CA VAL A 89 8.60 6.30 4.81
C VAL A 89 8.22 7.58 5.54
N ARG A 90 6.92 7.80 5.77
CA ARG A 90 6.41 8.87 6.64
C ARG A 90 5.93 8.26 7.96
N PHE A 91 6.60 8.61 9.04
CA PHE A 91 6.12 8.33 10.39
C PHE A 91 5.06 9.34 10.76
N LEU A 92 3.87 8.85 11.10
CA LEU A 92 2.74 9.69 11.52
C LEU A 92 2.75 9.81 13.04
N THR A 93 2.52 11.02 13.52
CA THR A 93 2.29 11.32 14.93
C THR A 93 0.81 11.20 15.27
N TRP A 94 0.48 11.13 16.56
CA TRP A 94 -0.92 11.20 17.00
C TRP A 94 -1.61 12.50 16.58
N ASN A 95 -0.87 13.62 16.49
CA ASN A 95 -1.42 14.88 15.97
C ASN A 95 -1.76 14.79 14.48
N ASP A 96 -0.94 14.10 13.66
CA ASP A 96 -1.30 13.86 12.27
C ASP A 96 -2.62 13.08 12.16
N ILE A 97 -2.84 12.10 13.05
CA ILE A 97 -4.06 11.30 13.08
C ILE A 97 -5.28 12.14 13.49
N THR A 98 -5.18 12.91 14.57
CA THR A 98 -6.31 13.76 15.01
C THR A 98 -6.63 14.82 13.96
N SER A 99 -5.63 15.46 13.35
CA SER A 99 -5.83 16.43 12.27
C SER A 99 -6.50 15.80 11.04
N THR A 100 -6.05 14.62 10.60
CA THR A 100 -6.67 13.94 9.44
C THR A 100 -8.08 13.43 9.73
N CYS A 101 -8.37 12.97 10.95
CA CYS A 101 -9.73 12.63 11.36
C CYS A 101 -10.65 13.85 11.34
N ASN A 102 -10.19 15.02 11.82
CA ASN A 102 -10.95 16.27 11.76
C ASN A 102 -11.30 16.66 10.31
N ILE A 103 -10.33 16.60 9.40
CA ILE A 103 -10.56 16.90 7.97
C ILE A 103 -11.63 15.97 7.38
N VAL A 104 -11.55 14.67 7.67
CA VAL A 104 -12.52 13.70 7.18
C VAL A 104 -13.90 13.94 7.78
N ALA A 105 -13.99 14.18 9.08
CA ALA A 105 -15.25 14.44 9.77
C ALA A 105 -15.93 15.70 9.23
N GLU A 106 -15.18 16.78 9.00
CA GLU A 106 -15.70 17.99 8.36
C GLU A 106 -16.25 17.72 6.95
N ARG A 107 -15.56 16.89 6.15
CA ARG A 107 -16.05 16.50 4.81
C ARG A 107 -17.36 15.71 4.89
N ILE A 108 -17.50 14.81 5.87
CA ILE A 108 -18.75 14.06 6.11
C ILE A 108 -19.87 15.03 6.48
N ILE A 109 -19.64 15.92 7.44
CA ILE A 109 -20.62 16.94 7.88
C ILE A 109 -21.07 17.80 6.70
N ASN A 110 -20.12 18.33 5.93
CA ASN A 110 -20.38 19.21 4.79
C ASN A 110 -21.11 18.51 3.63
N SER A 111 -20.98 17.18 3.51
CA SER A 111 -21.70 16.41 2.50
C SER A 111 -23.19 16.22 2.82
N GLY A 112 -23.61 16.48 4.06
CA GLY A 112 -24.98 16.24 4.52
C GLY A 112 -25.32 14.77 4.78
N PHE A 113 -24.37 13.85 4.66
CA PHE A 113 -24.56 12.44 4.97
C PHE A 113 -24.85 12.25 6.47
N LYS A 114 -26.01 11.67 6.78
CA LYS A 114 -26.45 11.40 8.16
C LYS A 114 -25.95 10.04 8.58
N VAL A 115 -24.88 10.00 9.36
CA VAL A 115 -24.31 8.74 9.87
C VAL A 115 -25.16 8.23 11.02
N ASP A 116 -25.61 6.98 10.94
CA ASP A 116 -26.29 6.31 12.05
C ASP A 116 -25.32 5.41 12.83
N VAL A 117 -24.38 4.76 12.12
CA VAL A 117 -23.44 3.77 12.67
C VAL A 117 -22.09 3.84 11.98
N ILE A 118 -21.04 3.51 12.74
CA ILE A 118 -19.67 3.40 12.22
C ILE A 118 -19.19 1.95 12.33
N VAL A 119 -18.54 1.45 11.27
CA VAL A 119 -17.92 0.13 11.24
C VAL A 119 -16.43 0.26 10.95
N GLY A 120 -15.60 0.00 11.96
CA GLY A 120 -14.14 0.00 11.82
C GLY A 120 -13.61 -1.33 11.28
N ILE A 121 -12.71 -1.27 10.30
CA ILE A 121 -12.00 -2.45 9.79
C ILE A 121 -10.80 -2.75 10.70
N LEU A 122 -10.77 -3.94 11.30
CA LEU A 122 -9.66 -4.39 12.12
C LEU A 122 -8.43 -4.65 11.24
N ARG A 123 -7.23 -4.23 11.66
CA ARG A 123 -6.90 -3.52 12.92
C ARG A 123 -6.85 -2.00 12.75
N GLY A 124 -6.52 -1.52 11.55
CA GLY A 124 -6.14 -0.13 11.28
C GLY A 124 -7.27 0.87 11.48
N GLY A 125 -8.48 0.50 11.09
CA GLY A 125 -9.66 1.35 11.12
C GLY A 125 -10.26 1.63 12.50
N ILE A 126 -9.88 0.89 13.57
CA ILE A 126 -10.50 1.08 14.91
C ILE A 126 -10.24 2.49 15.43
N ILE A 127 -8.99 2.94 15.37
CA ILE A 127 -8.60 4.21 15.98
C ILE A 127 -9.22 5.39 15.21
N PRO A 128 -9.14 5.46 13.88
CA PRO A 128 -9.88 6.47 13.11
C PRO A 128 -11.39 6.38 13.35
N ALA A 129 -11.98 5.18 13.41
CA ALA A 129 -13.41 5.01 13.67
C ALA A 129 -13.83 5.62 15.01
N THR A 130 -13.08 5.35 16.09
CA THR A 130 -13.35 5.91 17.42
C THR A 130 -13.26 7.43 17.43
N ILE A 131 -12.23 8.02 16.81
CA ILE A 131 -12.04 9.48 16.80
C ILE A 131 -13.14 10.15 15.96
N ILE A 132 -13.46 9.61 14.79
CA ILE A 132 -14.51 10.15 13.93
C ILE A 132 -15.88 10.02 14.60
N ALA A 133 -16.14 8.92 15.31
CA ALA A 133 -17.36 8.72 16.07
C ALA A 133 -17.55 9.80 17.15
N ASP A 134 -16.49 10.13 17.89
CA ASP A 134 -16.50 11.20 18.88
C ASP A 134 -16.82 12.57 18.24
N ILE A 135 -16.15 12.91 17.14
CA ILE A 135 -16.37 14.19 16.43
C ILE A 135 -17.82 14.29 15.90
N LEU A 136 -18.37 13.19 15.39
CA LEU A 136 -19.71 13.14 14.79
C LEU A 136 -20.82 12.89 15.82
N GLY A 137 -20.49 12.57 17.07
CA GLY A 137 -21.46 12.21 18.11
C GLY A 137 -22.17 10.87 17.86
N ILE A 138 -21.46 9.87 17.33
CA ILE A 138 -21.99 8.54 17.02
C ILE A 138 -21.59 7.55 18.10
N GLU A 139 -22.57 6.96 18.80
CA GLU A 139 -22.31 5.98 19.86
C GLU A 139 -22.22 4.53 19.33
N ASP A 140 -22.94 4.23 18.25
CA ASP A 140 -23.00 2.91 17.65
C ASP A 140 -21.75 2.62 16.78
N ILE A 141 -20.75 1.98 17.39
CA ILE A 141 -19.51 1.57 16.72
C ILE A 141 -19.38 0.04 16.68
N GLY A 142 -19.27 -0.52 15.49
CA GLY A 142 -19.03 -1.94 15.24
C GLY A 142 -17.65 -2.16 14.63
N VAL A 143 -17.19 -3.41 14.60
CA VAL A 143 -15.90 -3.78 13.98
C VAL A 143 -16.00 -5.09 13.20
N ILE A 144 -15.18 -5.23 12.17
CA ILE A 144 -15.00 -6.47 11.38
C ILE A 144 -13.52 -6.79 11.21
N ASP A 145 -13.12 -8.07 11.22
CA ASP A 145 -11.73 -8.48 10.89
C ASP A 145 -11.70 -9.14 9.52
N ILE A 146 -10.89 -8.58 8.64
CA ILE A 146 -10.64 -9.07 7.29
C ILE A 146 -9.15 -9.34 7.15
N LYS A 147 -8.79 -10.57 6.74
CA LYS A 147 -7.40 -10.92 6.42
C LYS A 147 -7.27 -11.50 5.02
N PHE A 148 -6.24 -11.07 4.32
CA PHE A 148 -5.81 -11.72 3.08
C PHE A 148 -4.99 -12.96 3.43
N TYR A 149 -5.48 -14.14 3.07
CA TYR A 149 -4.78 -15.39 3.26
C TYR A 149 -4.09 -15.81 1.97
N GLN A 150 -2.78 -16.01 2.04
CA GLN A 150 -2.03 -16.74 1.03
C GLN A 150 -1.94 -18.20 1.47
N ALA A 151 -2.67 -19.08 0.79
CA ALA A 151 -2.46 -20.51 0.97
C ALA A 151 -1.19 -20.94 0.20
N PRO A 152 -0.41 -21.91 0.71
CA PRO A 152 0.66 -22.52 -0.06
C PRO A 152 0.12 -23.00 -1.42
N ASN A 153 0.82 -22.66 -2.51
CA ASN A 153 0.44 -22.94 -3.91
C ASN A 153 -0.71 -22.10 -4.52
N ILE A 154 -1.31 -21.14 -3.81
CA ILE A 154 -2.28 -20.22 -4.41
C ILE A 154 -1.60 -18.87 -4.70
N ARG A 155 -1.47 -18.50 -5.98
CA ARG A 155 -0.88 -17.22 -6.41
C ARG A 155 -1.72 -15.98 -6.06
N ARG A 156 -2.98 -16.16 -5.64
CA ARG A 156 -3.90 -15.08 -5.28
C ARG A 156 -4.27 -15.13 -3.81
N GLU A 157 -4.04 -14.03 -3.11
CA GLU A 157 -4.62 -13.79 -1.79
C GLU A 157 -6.13 -13.91 -1.84
N LYS A 158 -6.69 -14.81 -1.02
CA LYS A 158 -8.13 -14.84 -0.78
C LYS A 158 -8.45 -14.04 0.47
N PRO A 159 -9.30 -13.03 0.39
CA PRO A 159 -9.82 -12.39 1.59
C PRO A 159 -10.64 -13.38 2.42
N ILE A 160 -10.43 -13.39 3.73
CA ILE A 160 -11.16 -14.19 4.71
C ILE A 160 -11.68 -13.23 5.78
N LEU A 161 -12.99 -13.25 5.99
CA LEU A 161 -13.60 -12.64 7.16
C LEU A 161 -13.32 -13.50 8.39
N LYS A 162 -12.62 -12.95 9.37
CA LYS A 162 -12.30 -13.64 10.63
C LYS A 162 -13.26 -13.30 11.75
N GLN A 163 -13.74 -12.06 11.78
CA GLN A 163 -14.70 -11.59 12.77
C GLN A 163 -15.86 -10.91 12.04
N PRO A 164 -17.07 -11.49 12.11
CA PRO A 164 -18.25 -10.89 11.51
C PRO A 164 -18.71 -9.66 12.29
N LEU A 165 -19.52 -8.82 11.65
CA LEU A 165 -20.16 -7.69 12.31
C LEU A 165 -21.28 -8.20 13.21
N THR A 166 -21.27 -7.74 14.46
CA THR A 166 -22.32 -8.04 15.46
C THR A 166 -23.28 -6.87 15.68
N LEU A 167 -22.88 -5.64 15.31
CA LEU A 167 -23.72 -4.45 15.41
C LEU A 167 -24.85 -4.52 14.37
N PRO A 168 -26.12 -4.31 14.75
CA PRO A 168 -27.23 -4.30 13.80
C PRO A 168 -27.22 -3.02 12.97
N ILE A 169 -27.15 -3.18 11.65
CA ILE A 169 -27.06 -2.07 10.68
C ILE A 169 -28.17 -2.08 9.62
N TYR A 170 -29.19 -2.93 9.78
CA TYR A 170 -30.34 -2.98 8.86
C TYR A 170 -31.01 -1.61 8.74
N ASN A 171 -31.17 -1.13 7.50
CA ASN A 171 -31.77 0.17 7.19
C ASN A 171 -31.10 1.37 7.88
N LYS A 172 -29.82 1.25 8.28
CA LYS A 172 -29.01 2.33 8.85
C LYS A 172 -28.03 2.90 7.82
N ASN A 173 -27.76 4.19 7.88
CA ASN A 173 -26.68 4.85 7.15
C ASN A 173 -25.34 4.52 7.80
N THR A 174 -24.55 3.69 7.13
CA THR A 174 -23.36 3.05 7.68
C THR A 174 -22.09 3.67 7.11
N LEU A 175 -21.17 4.08 7.99
CA LEU A 175 -19.85 4.57 7.61
C LEU A 175 -18.80 3.49 7.87
N ILE A 176 -18.17 2.97 6.82
CA ILE A 176 -17.07 2.00 6.92
C ILE A 176 -15.75 2.76 6.99
N VAL A 177 -14.92 2.47 7.99
CA VAL A 177 -13.68 3.22 8.26
C VAL A 177 -12.46 2.30 8.27
N ASP A 178 -11.42 2.68 7.52
CA ASP A 178 -10.08 2.08 7.57
C ASP A 178 -9.00 3.18 7.71
N ASP A 179 -7.74 2.82 7.95
CA ASP A 179 -6.65 3.80 8.06
C ASP A 179 -6.10 4.25 6.70
N VAL A 180 -5.91 3.33 5.74
CA VAL A 180 -5.41 3.62 4.39
C VAL A 180 -6.08 2.76 3.32
N SER A 181 -6.46 3.40 2.20
CA SER A 181 -6.82 2.67 0.98
C SER A 181 -5.56 2.48 0.12
N ASP A 182 -4.89 1.33 0.27
CA ASP A 182 -3.68 1.00 -0.48
C ASP A 182 -3.98 0.43 -1.87
N THR A 183 -4.26 -0.87 -1.94
CA THR A 183 -4.73 -1.51 -3.18
C THR A 183 -6.24 -1.36 -3.37
N GLY A 184 -6.96 -0.91 -2.33
CA GLY A 184 -8.42 -0.85 -2.28
C GLY A 184 -9.12 -2.18 -2.01
N ARG A 185 -8.40 -3.31 -1.97
CA ARG A 185 -8.99 -4.65 -1.86
C ARG A 185 -9.68 -4.90 -0.51
N THR A 186 -9.09 -4.44 0.60
CA THR A 186 -9.68 -4.61 1.94
C THR A 186 -11.03 -3.92 2.01
N LEU A 187 -11.05 -2.65 1.60
CA LEU A 187 -12.24 -1.80 1.64
C LEU A 187 -13.34 -2.33 0.69
N GLN A 188 -12.96 -2.82 -0.50
CA GLN A 188 -13.89 -3.46 -1.43
C GLN A 188 -14.55 -4.70 -0.82
N LEU A 189 -13.78 -5.57 -0.16
CA LEU A 189 -14.35 -6.72 0.51
C LEU A 189 -15.26 -6.31 1.67
N ALA A 190 -14.86 -5.32 2.47
CA ALA A 190 -15.68 -4.82 3.57
C ALA A 190 -17.04 -4.33 3.05
N LEU A 191 -17.06 -3.59 1.94
CA LEU A 191 -18.29 -3.17 1.27
C LEU A 191 -19.15 -4.37 0.86
N ASP A 192 -18.58 -5.35 0.18
CA ASP A 192 -19.31 -6.52 -0.29
C ASP A 192 -19.89 -7.33 0.87
N TYR A 193 -19.15 -7.45 1.97
CA TYR A 193 -19.62 -8.13 3.18
C TYR A 193 -20.73 -7.36 3.89
N ILE A 194 -20.54 -6.06 4.10
CA ILE A 194 -21.47 -5.19 4.85
C ILE A 194 -22.81 -5.04 4.11
N ARG A 195 -22.83 -5.10 2.78
CA ARG A 195 -24.07 -5.11 1.99
C ARG A 195 -25.02 -6.24 2.35
N HIS A 196 -24.52 -7.38 2.83
CA HIS A 196 -25.37 -8.51 3.25
C HIS A 196 -26.23 -8.21 4.49
N TYR A 197 -25.89 -7.17 5.25
CA TYR A 197 -26.67 -6.73 6.41
C TYR A 197 -27.78 -5.73 6.04
N SER A 198 -27.94 -5.43 4.75
CA SER A 198 -28.94 -4.50 4.22
C SER A 198 -28.98 -3.12 4.90
N PRO A 199 -27.84 -2.41 5.00
CA PRO A 199 -27.84 -1.00 5.39
C PRO A 199 -28.60 -0.15 4.37
N LYS A 200 -29.09 1.01 4.82
CA LYS A 200 -29.84 1.95 3.97
C LYS A 200 -28.93 2.61 2.95
N GLU A 201 -27.79 3.09 3.41
CA GLU A 201 -26.74 3.68 2.59
C GLU A 201 -25.39 3.33 3.21
N ILE A 202 -24.37 3.16 2.38
CA ILE A 202 -23.00 2.90 2.84
C ILE A 202 -22.09 3.98 2.27
N LYS A 203 -21.26 4.55 3.14
CA LYS A 203 -20.14 5.41 2.76
C LYS A 203 -18.84 4.88 3.34
N THR A 204 -17.74 5.21 2.70
CA THR A 204 -16.41 4.71 3.05
C THR A 204 -15.46 5.85 3.41
N VAL A 205 -14.58 5.57 4.38
CA VAL A 205 -13.58 6.49 4.88
C VAL A 205 -12.23 5.81 4.96
N THR A 206 -11.19 6.51 4.50
CA THR A 206 -9.82 6.26 4.97
C THR A 206 -9.13 7.57 5.32
N LEU A 207 -8.10 7.55 6.17
CA LEU A 207 -7.33 8.78 6.42
C LEU A 207 -6.46 9.12 5.21
N TYR A 208 -5.82 8.10 4.64
CA TYR A 208 -4.91 8.23 3.51
C TYR A 208 -5.34 7.36 2.33
N VAL A 209 -4.98 7.79 1.12
CA VAL A 209 -5.25 7.06 -0.12
C VAL A 209 -3.97 6.95 -0.93
N LYS A 210 -3.70 5.76 -1.48
CA LYS A 210 -2.60 5.57 -2.42
C LYS A 210 -3.04 5.93 -3.85
N PRO A 211 -2.17 6.56 -4.66
CA PRO A 211 -2.50 6.90 -6.05
C PRO A 211 -2.91 5.70 -6.91
N TRP A 212 -2.46 4.49 -6.56
CA TRP A 212 -2.73 3.23 -7.26
C TRP A 212 -3.89 2.42 -6.68
N THR A 213 -4.66 2.98 -5.74
CA THR A 213 -5.82 2.26 -5.22
C THR A 213 -6.85 2.00 -6.31
N ASN A 214 -7.45 0.82 -6.30
CA ASN A 214 -8.59 0.52 -7.16
C ASN A 214 -9.93 0.94 -6.54
N LEU A 215 -9.93 1.42 -5.29
CA LEU A 215 -11.13 1.91 -4.62
C LEU A 215 -10.80 3.18 -3.83
N ILE A 216 -11.21 4.32 -4.40
CA ILE A 216 -11.14 5.62 -3.73
C ILE A 216 -12.33 5.70 -2.76
N PRO A 217 -12.10 5.91 -1.45
CA PRO A 217 -13.20 6.05 -0.49
C PRO A 217 -13.99 7.35 -0.71
N ASP A 218 -15.24 7.37 -0.26
CA ASP A 218 -16.10 8.56 -0.34
C ASP A 218 -15.50 9.76 0.39
N TYR A 219 -14.82 9.51 1.52
CA TYR A 219 -14.14 10.52 2.31
C TYR A 219 -12.70 10.12 2.63
N TYR A 220 -11.77 11.05 2.43
CA TYR A 220 -10.36 10.89 2.81
C TYR A 220 -9.70 12.24 3.11
N ALA A 221 -8.56 12.25 3.78
CA ALA A 221 -7.81 13.49 4.05
C ALA A 221 -6.75 13.77 2.98
N GLU A 222 -5.87 12.79 2.71
CA GLU A 222 -4.67 12.98 1.91
C GLU A 222 -4.43 11.84 0.91
N ILE A 223 -3.94 12.17 -0.30
CA ILE A 223 -3.38 11.20 -1.25
C ILE A 223 -1.86 11.23 -1.12
N THR A 224 -1.22 10.07 -0.95
CA THR A 224 0.24 9.99 -0.81
C THR A 224 0.79 8.65 -1.32
N ASP A 225 1.93 8.70 -1.98
CA ASP A 225 2.69 7.51 -2.41
C ASP A 225 3.61 6.97 -1.28
N LYS A 226 3.87 7.77 -0.24
CA LYS A 226 4.78 7.45 0.87
C LYS A 226 4.31 6.26 1.70
N TRP A 227 5.22 5.36 2.08
CA TRP A 227 4.90 4.29 3.03
C TRP A 227 4.56 4.90 4.40
N LEU A 228 3.36 4.65 4.91
CA LEU A 228 2.89 5.26 6.15
C LEU A 228 3.16 4.35 7.33
N VAL A 229 3.79 4.88 8.38
CA VAL A 229 3.91 4.20 9.67
C VAL A 229 3.01 4.92 10.65
N PHE A 230 1.83 4.35 10.86
CA PHE A 230 0.86 4.83 11.86
C PHE A 230 1.40 4.65 13.28
N PRO A 231 0.96 5.46 14.26
CA PRO A 231 1.37 5.33 15.65
C PRO A 231 1.16 3.90 16.22
N TRP A 232 0.04 3.26 15.86
CA TRP A 232 -0.27 1.87 16.22
C TRP A 232 0.50 0.81 15.43
N GLY A 233 1.16 1.18 14.34
CA GLY A 233 1.93 0.29 13.46
C GLY A 233 3.44 0.30 13.72
N THR A 234 3.94 1.15 14.62
CA THR A 234 5.39 1.37 14.84
C THR A 234 6.18 0.09 15.18
N TRP A 235 5.64 -0.77 16.05
CA TRP A 235 6.30 -2.04 16.41
C TRP A 235 6.20 -3.10 15.31
N GLU A 236 5.12 -3.07 14.53
CA GLU A 236 4.96 -3.96 13.39
C GLU A 236 5.99 -3.64 12.31
N TYR A 237 6.16 -2.35 12.00
CA TYR A 237 7.23 -1.85 11.13
C TYR A 237 8.61 -2.28 11.63
N LYS A 238 8.93 -2.07 12.92
CA LYS A 238 10.20 -2.49 13.52
C LYS A 238 10.47 -3.99 13.32
N ARG A 239 9.46 -4.85 13.54
CA ARG A 239 9.63 -6.31 13.34
C ARG A 239 9.91 -6.68 11.88
N GLN A 240 9.21 -6.04 10.94
CA GLN A 240 9.40 -6.30 9.51
C GLN A 240 10.81 -5.92 9.04
N ILE A 241 11.32 -4.76 9.45
CA ILE A 241 12.69 -4.34 9.09
C ILE A 241 13.78 -5.17 9.77
N THR A 242 13.53 -5.70 10.99
CA THR A 242 14.51 -6.54 11.70
C THR A 242 14.58 -7.96 11.14
N GLN A 243 13.47 -8.54 10.68
CA GLN A 243 13.45 -9.88 10.06
C GLN A 243 14.10 -9.93 8.67
N THR A 244 14.42 -8.77 8.09
CA THR A 244 15.02 -8.65 6.76
C THR A 244 16.55 -8.50 6.82
N LYS A 245 17.15 -8.49 8.02
CA LYS A 245 18.60 -8.51 8.27
C LYS A 245 19.04 -9.88 8.77
#